data_AF-A0A699ZS01-F1
#
_entry.id   AF-A0A699ZS01-F1
#
_cell.length_a   1.000
_cell.length_b   1.000
_cell.length_c   1.000
_cell.angle_alpha   90.00
_cell.angle_beta   90.00
_cell.angle_gamma   90.00
#
_symmetry.space_group_name_H-M   'P 1'
#
loop_
_entity.id
_entity.type
_entity.pdbx_description
1 polymer ?
#
loop_
_entity_poly.entity_id
_entity_poly.type
_entity_poly.pdbx_seq_one_letter_code
_entity_poly.pdbx_strand_id
1 'polypeptide(L)'
;MLRTYGVEAARATILREAQSVFAAYGIGVDPRHLGLIADFMTHQGGYRACNRIGIESSVSPFLKMSFETAAHFLTDATLRSAEDDLRTPSARLCVRAALSERYRSNRDTGKAHDMKGSGTMHPLSSEVVKACLPSGQVKSFPTNCLSLMTISGAKGSLVNFSQISCLLGQQELEGRRVPRMASGKTLPCFAPYDAGARSCGFVGDRFLSGLRPQEYYFHCMAGREGLIDTTVKTSRSGYLQR
;
A
#
# COMPACT_ATOMS: atom_id res chain seq x y z
N MET A 1 -7.48 8.31 37.98
CA MET A 1 -7.74 8.69 36.57
C MET A 1 -8.09 7.47 35.74
N LEU A 2 -7.14 6.68 35.23
CA LEU A 2 -7.41 5.54 34.33
C LEU A 2 -8.36 4.47 34.91
N ARG A 3 -8.14 4.04 36.16
CA ARG A 3 -8.96 3.02 36.84
C ARG A 3 -10.36 3.51 37.27
N THR A 4 -10.57 4.82 37.36
CA THR A 4 -11.77 5.41 37.98
C THR A 4 -12.66 6.12 36.96
N TYR A 5 -12.06 6.81 35.99
CA TYR A 5 -12.73 7.63 34.98
C TYR A 5 -12.53 7.10 33.55
N GLY A 6 -11.82 5.98 33.39
CA GLY A 6 -11.58 5.35 32.09
C GLY A 6 -10.38 5.90 31.31
N VAL A 7 -10.17 5.30 30.14
CA VAL A 7 -8.99 5.52 29.28
C VAL A 7 -9.00 6.90 28.63
N GLU A 8 -10.17 7.39 28.20
CA GLU A 8 -10.31 8.72 27.59
C GLU A 8 -10.04 9.86 28.57
N ALA A 9 -10.44 9.72 29.83
CA ALA A 9 -10.11 10.70 30.86
C ALA A 9 -8.61 10.75 31.14
N ALA A 10 -7.93 9.59 31.12
CA ALA A 10 -6.48 9.51 31.25
C ALA A 10 -5.77 10.16 30.05
N ARG A 11 -6.22 9.89 28.82
CA ARG A 11 -5.72 10.50 27.58
C ARG A 11 -5.84 12.04 27.62
N ALA A 12 -7.01 12.55 27.97
CA ALA A 12 -7.26 14.00 28.07
C ALA A 12 -6.41 14.68 29.16
N THR A 13 -6.06 13.94 30.22
CA THR A 13 -5.17 14.43 31.27
C THR A 13 -3.73 14.50 30.77
N ILE A 14 -3.23 13.44 30.12
CA ILE A 14 -1.88 13.42 29.52
C ILE A 14 -1.69 14.60 28.54
N LEU A 15 -2.70 14.85 27.70
CA LEU A 15 -2.65 15.93 26.72
C LEU A 15 -2.54 17.30 27.40
N ARG A 16 -3.35 17.57 28.44
CA ARG A 16 -3.29 18.81 29.22
C ARG A 16 -1.95 19.00 29.93
N GLU A 17 -1.46 17.96 30.59
CA GLU A 17 -0.18 18.02 31.31
C GLU A 17 0.99 18.25 30.34
N ALA A 18 1.04 17.50 29.23
CA ALA A 18 2.08 17.67 28.21
C ALA A 18 2.05 19.08 27.62
N GLN A 19 0.87 19.60 27.31
CA GLN A 19 0.71 20.96 26.78
C GLN A 19 1.13 22.02 27.81
N SER A 20 0.79 21.83 29.09
CA SER A 20 1.22 22.72 30.18
C SER A 20 2.74 22.77 30.32
N VAL A 21 3.40 21.61 30.24
CA VAL A 21 4.87 21.53 30.30
C VAL A 21 5.51 22.26 29.12
N PHE A 22 5.10 21.98 27.88
CA PHE A 22 5.68 22.66 26.71
C PHE A 22 5.37 24.16 26.67
N ALA A 23 4.18 24.57 27.15
CA ALA A 23 3.81 25.98 27.27
C ALA A 23 4.71 26.73 28.28
N ALA A 24 5.11 26.09 29.38
CA ALA A 24 6.03 26.69 30.36
C ALA A 24 7.42 27.00 29.78
N TYR A 25 7.84 26.26 28.75
CA TYR A 25 9.10 26.51 28.02
C TYR A 25 8.91 27.39 26.77
N GLY A 26 7.71 27.92 26.51
CA GLY A 26 7.41 28.75 25.34
C GLY A 26 7.40 27.98 24.01
N ILE A 27 7.31 26.65 24.04
CA ILE A 27 7.32 25.80 22.84
C ILE A 27 5.88 25.58 22.39
N GLY A 28 5.48 26.22 21.29
CA GLY A 28 4.17 26.01 20.66
C GLY A 28 4.11 24.71 19.87
N VAL A 29 3.53 23.66 20.45
CA VAL A 29 3.33 22.36 19.78
C VAL A 29 1.87 22.24 19.33
N ASP A 30 1.64 21.78 18.09
CA ASP A 30 0.27 21.51 17.60
C ASP A 30 -0.39 20.43 18.50
N PRO A 31 -1.60 20.69 19.04
CA PRO A 31 -2.32 19.74 19.90
C PRO A 31 -2.52 18.36 19.26
N ARG A 32 -2.57 18.26 17.93
CA ARG A 32 -2.67 16.99 17.19
C ARG A 32 -1.44 16.11 17.39
N HIS A 33 -0.26 16.71 17.53
CA HIS A 33 0.98 15.96 17.78
C HIS A 33 1.01 15.39 19.20
N LEU A 34 0.61 16.20 20.19
CA LEU A 34 0.48 15.75 21.59
C LEU A 34 -0.64 14.70 21.73
N GLY A 35 -1.73 14.85 20.96
CA GLY A 35 -2.80 13.86 20.87
C GLY A 35 -2.29 12.50 20.42
N LEU A 36 -1.47 12.44 19.36
CA LEU A 36 -0.85 11.20 18.87
C LEU A 36 -0.01 10.49 19.94
N ILE A 37 0.75 11.26 20.74
CA ILE A 37 1.54 10.71 21.84
C ILE A 37 0.62 10.18 22.93
N ALA A 38 -0.39 10.94 23.34
CA ALA A 38 -1.36 10.51 24.35
C ALA A 38 -2.11 9.25 23.91
N ASP A 39 -2.56 9.19 22.65
CA ASP A 39 -3.19 8.03 22.01
C ASP A 39 -2.28 6.80 22.07
N PHE A 40 -1.01 6.95 21.71
CA PHE A 40 -0.04 5.86 21.78
C PHE A 40 0.19 5.36 23.21
N MET A 41 0.25 6.29 24.18
CA MET A 41 0.43 5.97 25.60
C MET A 41 -0.79 5.27 26.21
N THR A 42 -1.99 5.42 25.63
CA THR A 42 -3.24 4.85 26.18
C THR A 42 -3.88 3.74 25.35
N HIS A 43 -3.35 3.43 24.16
CA HIS A 43 -3.98 2.51 23.19
C HIS A 43 -4.27 1.09 23.72
N GLN A 44 -3.47 0.56 24.64
CA GLN A 44 -3.67 -0.78 25.21
C GLN A 44 -4.68 -0.82 26.37
N GLY A 45 -5.43 0.26 26.60
CA GLY A 45 -6.36 0.38 27.73
C GLY A 45 -5.65 0.65 29.07
N GLY A 46 -4.34 0.88 29.04
CA GLY A 46 -3.47 1.17 30.19
C GLY A 46 -2.60 2.40 29.91
N TYR A 47 -1.88 2.89 30.93
CA TYR A 47 -0.84 3.89 30.75
C TYR A 47 0.48 3.22 30.40
N ARG A 48 1.07 3.61 29.27
CA ARG A 48 2.37 3.14 28.79
C ARG A 48 3.32 4.33 28.64
N ALA A 49 4.51 4.24 29.23
CA ALA A 49 5.52 5.26 29.05
C ALA A 49 6.08 5.24 27.61
N CYS A 50 6.30 6.42 27.02
CA CYS A 50 7.03 6.56 25.76
C CYS A 50 8.54 6.48 25.99
N ASN A 51 9.02 5.33 26.47
CA ASN A 51 10.44 5.07 26.70
C ASN A 51 10.82 3.65 26.24
N ARG A 52 12.11 3.32 26.37
CA ARG A 52 12.68 2.01 26.03
C ARG A 52 11.86 0.83 26.53
N ILE A 53 11.55 0.82 27.83
CA ILE A 53 10.82 -0.26 28.50
C ILE A 53 9.38 -0.32 27.99
N GLY A 54 8.81 0.87 27.74
CA GLY A 54 7.51 1.01 27.11
C GLY A 54 7.48 0.31 25.76
N ILE A 55 8.42 0.59 24.85
CA ILE A 55 8.32 0.13 23.45
C ILE A 55 8.60 -1.37 23.24
N GLU A 56 9.19 -2.06 24.21
CA GLU A 56 9.52 -3.48 24.14
C GLU A 56 8.29 -4.37 23.91
N SER A 57 7.13 -4.01 24.45
CA SER A 57 5.86 -4.70 24.23
C SER A 57 5.20 -4.42 22.87
N SER A 58 5.84 -3.63 22.00
CA SER A 58 5.32 -3.39 20.65
C SER A 58 5.37 -4.66 19.80
N VAL A 59 4.48 -4.76 18.82
CA VAL A 59 4.40 -5.93 17.94
C VAL A 59 5.43 -5.86 16.81
N SER A 60 5.83 -4.65 16.37
CA SER A 60 6.73 -4.44 15.22
C SER A 60 8.22 -4.50 15.61
N PRO A 61 8.99 -5.49 15.13
CA PRO A 61 10.44 -5.56 15.34
C PRO A 61 11.20 -4.32 14.85
N PHE A 62 10.83 -3.76 13.69
CA PHE A 62 11.52 -2.56 13.16
C PHE A 62 11.24 -1.31 13.99
N LEU A 63 10.05 -1.21 14.59
CA LEU A 63 9.79 -0.13 15.53
C LEU A 63 10.71 -0.22 16.76
N LYS A 64 10.93 -1.42 17.31
CA LYS A 64 11.85 -1.63 18.44
C LYS A 64 13.29 -1.29 18.07
N MET A 65 13.74 -1.73 16.89
CA MET A 65 15.08 -1.42 16.37
C MET A 65 15.31 0.08 16.15
N SER A 66 14.26 0.86 15.88
CA SER A 66 14.39 2.30 15.64
C SER A 66 14.68 3.11 16.91
N PHE A 67 14.36 2.57 18.08
CA PHE A 67 14.53 3.28 19.36
C PHE A 67 15.77 2.81 20.15
N GLU A 68 16.50 1.77 19.72
CA GLU A 68 17.68 1.24 20.44
C GLU A 68 18.61 0.33 19.58
N THR A 69 19.57 -0.37 20.23
CA THR A 69 20.53 -1.35 19.71
C THR A 69 19.89 -2.35 18.75
N ALA A 70 19.89 -1.98 17.47
CA ALA A 70 19.33 -2.76 16.38
C ALA A 70 19.84 -4.21 16.39
N ALA A 71 21.11 -4.44 16.75
CA ALA A 71 21.71 -5.78 16.79
C ALA A 71 20.98 -6.73 17.74
N HIS A 72 20.68 -6.31 18.98
CA HIS A 72 20.04 -7.18 19.97
C HIS A 72 18.61 -7.55 19.56
N PHE A 73 17.81 -6.55 19.17
CA PHE A 73 16.44 -6.79 18.72
C PHE A 73 16.38 -7.57 17.41
N LEU A 74 17.34 -7.38 16.51
CA LEU A 74 17.43 -8.18 15.29
C LEU A 74 17.78 -9.63 15.62
N THR A 75 18.75 -9.89 16.51
CA THR A 75 19.08 -11.26 16.93
C THR A 75 17.88 -11.94 17.59
N ASP A 76 17.19 -11.24 18.50
CA ASP A 76 16.00 -11.79 19.16
C ASP A 76 14.85 -12.03 18.16
N ALA A 77 14.65 -11.12 17.21
CA ALA A 77 13.67 -11.30 16.13
C ALA A 77 14.00 -12.50 15.24
N THR A 78 15.28 -12.71 14.90
CA THR A 78 15.70 -13.89 14.11
C THR A 78 15.56 -15.18 14.90
N LEU A 79 15.86 -15.18 16.20
CA LEU A 79 15.71 -16.35 17.07
C LEU A 79 14.25 -16.74 17.26
N ARG A 80 13.34 -15.76 17.29
CA ARG A 80 11.90 -15.97 17.47
C ARG A 80 11.12 -16.06 16.15
N SER A 81 11.80 -16.01 15.00
CA SER A 81 11.17 -15.86 13.68
C SER A 81 10.07 -14.78 13.67
N ALA A 82 10.33 -13.64 14.30
CA ALA A 82 9.38 -12.55 14.39
C ALA A 82 9.21 -11.85 13.03
N GLU A 83 7.97 -11.68 12.59
CA GLU A 83 7.63 -10.99 11.35
C GLU A 83 7.17 -9.55 11.62
N ASP A 84 7.37 -8.65 10.65
CA ASP A 84 6.90 -7.27 10.72
C ASP A 84 5.96 -6.98 9.54
N ASP A 85 4.73 -6.55 9.84
CA ASP A 85 3.73 -6.22 8.82
C ASP A 85 4.01 -4.90 8.08
N LEU A 86 5.08 -4.18 8.41
CA LEU A 86 5.46 -2.88 7.84
C LEU A 86 4.32 -1.84 7.89
N ARG A 87 3.47 -1.93 8.92
CA ARG A 87 2.35 -0.98 9.12
C ARG A 87 2.81 0.31 9.79
N THR A 88 3.87 0.25 10.60
CA THR A 88 4.36 1.40 11.35
C THR A 88 5.19 2.34 10.46
N PRO A 89 5.13 3.67 10.68
CA PRO A 89 5.95 4.61 9.93
C PRO A 89 7.45 4.29 9.99
N SER A 90 7.95 3.90 11.17
CA SER A 90 9.36 3.56 11.38
C SER A 90 9.78 2.33 10.58
N ALA A 91 8.98 1.26 10.58
CA ALA A 91 9.26 0.05 9.79
C ALA A 91 9.33 0.37 8.29
N ARG A 92 8.38 1.16 7.78
CA ARG A 92 8.40 1.61 6.39
C ARG A 92 9.64 2.43 6.06
N LEU A 93 10.06 3.33 6.95
CA LEU A 93 11.25 4.16 6.74
C LEU A 93 12.53 3.31 6.71
N CYS A 94 12.72 2.39 7.66
CA CYS A 94 13.87 1.49 7.71
C CYS A 94 13.99 0.65 6.42
N VAL A 95 12.91 0.02 5.99
CA VAL A 95 12.90 -0.79 4.77
C VAL A 95 13.15 0.08 3.53
N ARG A 96 12.58 1.27 3.46
CA ARG A 96 12.77 2.18 2.31
C ARG A 96 14.19 2.68 2.19
N ALA A 97 14.87 2.94 3.31
CA ALA A 97 16.28 3.30 3.30
C ALA A 97 17.13 2.17 2.72
N ALA A 98 16.95 0.94 3.22
CA ALA A 98 17.66 -0.25 2.75
C ALA A 98 17.37 -0.56 1.26
N LEU A 99 16.11 -0.46 0.82
CA LEU A 99 15.75 -0.59 -0.59
C LEU A 99 16.44 0.47 -1.43
N SER A 100 16.47 1.73 -0.99
CA SER A 100 17.09 2.82 -1.74
C SER A 100 18.57 2.57 -2.03
N GLU A 101 19.30 1.93 -1.12
CA GLU A 101 20.69 1.56 -1.31
C GLU A 101 20.84 0.39 -2.30
N ARG A 102 20.00 -0.64 -2.16
CA ARG A 102 20.00 -1.80 -3.07
C ARG A 102 19.67 -1.43 -4.51
N TYR A 103 18.68 -0.56 -4.71
CA TYR A 103 18.30 -0.07 -6.04
C TYR A 103 19.39 0.81 -6.69
N ARG A 104 20.19 1.54 -5.89
CA ARG A 104 21.32 2.32 -6.40
C ARG A 104 22.52 1.44 -6.76
N SER A 105 22.78 0.41 -5.95
CA SER A 105 23.91 -0.50 -6.15
C SER A 105 23.71 -1.43 -7.36
N ASN A 106 22.50 -1.93 -7.59
CA ASN A 106 22.25 -2.90 -8.65
C ASN A 106 20.93 -2.61 -9.40
N ARG A 107 21.02 -2.23 -10.67
CA ARG A 107 19.85 -1.90 -11.51
C ARG A 107 18.92 -3.10 -11.77
N ASP A 108 19.42 -4.32 -11.73
CA ASP A 108 18.60 -5.51 -11.98
C ASP A 108 17.77 -5.93 -10.76
N THR A 109 18.10 -5.45 -9.55
CA THR A 109 17.28 -5.70 -8.34
C THR A 109 15.85 -5.20 -8.49
N GLY A 110 15.64 -4.13 -9.26
CA GLY A 110 14.31 -3.60 -9.53
C GLY A 110 13.45 -4.55 -10.34
N LYS A 111 14.01 -5.18 -11.38
CA LYS A 111 13.28 -6.12 -12.23
C LYS A 111 12.85 -7.35 -11.42
N ALA A 112 13.75 -7.90 -10.60
CA ALA A 112 13.45 -9.04 -9.75
C ALA A 112 12.35 -8.72 -8.73
N HIS A 113 12.41 -7.53 -8.12
CA HIS A 113 11.40 -7.07 -7.18
C HIS A 113 10.04 -6.86 -7.87
N ASP A 114 10.02 -6.30 -9.08
CA ASP A 114 8.80 -6.07 -9.84
C ASP A 114 8.15 -7.38 -10.28
N MET A 115 8.95 -8.34 -10.73
CA MET A 115 8.47 -9.68 -11.09
C MET A 115 7.86 -10.41 -9.89
N LYS A 116 8.54 -10.38 -8.74
CA LYS A 116 8.02 -10.98 -7.50
C LYS A 116 6.75 -10.28 -7.02
N GLY A 117 6.70 -8.95 -7.15
CA GLY A 117 5.53 -8.15 -6.78
C GLY A 117 4.32 -8.39 -7.68
N SER A 118 4.50 -8.52 -8.99
CA SER A 118 3.40 -8.86 -9.90
C SER A 118 2.92 -10.30 -9.68
N GLY A 119 3.86 -11.23 -9.49
CA GLY A 119 3.57 -12.65 -9.23
C GLY A 119 2.73 -12.90 -7.96
N THR A 120 2.86 -12.08 -6.91
CA THR A 120 2.01 -12.19 -5.71
C THR A 120 0.65 -11.52 -5.86
N MET A 121 0.53 -10.50 -6.71
CA MET A 121 -0.71 -9.73 -6.90
C MET A 121 -1.69 -10.38 -7.89
N HIS A 122 -1.19 -11.15 -8.86
CA HIS A 122 -2.05 -11.88 -9.82
C HIS A 122 -2.98 -12.92 -9.16
N PRO A 123 -2.50 -13.78 -8.23
CA PRO A 123 -3.36 -14.71 -7.49
C PRO A 123 -4.44 -13.98 -6.70
N LEU A 124 -4.07 -12.91 -5.98
CA LEU A 124 -5.02 -12.10 -5.20
C LEU A 124 -6.14 -11.55 -6.08
N SER A 125 -5.79 -11.00 -7.25
CA SER A 125 -6.78 -10.51 -8.22
C SER A 125 -7.73 -11.62 -8.66
N SER A 126 -7.19 -12.82 -8.92
CA SER A 126 -7.96 -13.98 -9.34
C SER A 126 -8.90 -14.49 -8.25
N GLU A 127 -8.47 -14.47 -6.99
CA GLU A 127 -9.30 -14.86 -5.82
C GLU A 127 -10.47 -13.90 -5.63
N VAL A 128 -10.24 -12.58 -5.72
CA VAL A 128 -11.31 -11.59 -5.62
C VAL A 128 -12.33 -11.77 -6.73
N VAL A 129 -11.88 -12.02 -7.97
CA VAL A 129 -12.80 -12.26 -9.10
C VAL A 129 -13.65 -13.51 -8.88
N LYS A 130 -13.07 -14.61 -8.38
CA LYS A 130 -13.80 -15.84 -8.06
C LYS A 130 -14.81 -15.65 -6.93
N ALA A 131 -14.47 -14.83 -5.93
CA ALA A 131 -15.37 -14.53 -4.82
C ALA A 131 -16.55 -13.66 -5.23
N CYS A 132 -16.33 -12.69 -6.12
CA CYS A 132 -17.35 -11.72 -6.52
C CYS A 132 -18.21 -12.17 -7.71
N LEU A 133 -17.68 -12.97 -8.64
CA LEU A 133 -18.38 -13.41 -9.85
C LEU A 133 -18.41 -14.94 -9.92
N PRO A 134 -19.58 -15.57 -10.15
CA PRO A 134 -20.87 -14.97 -10.52
C PRO A 134 -21.83 -14.66 -9.34
N SER A 135 -21.59 -15.20 -8.14
CA SER A 135 -22.56 -15.17 -7.03
C SER A 135 -22.67 -13.85 -6.27
N GLY A 136 -21.65 -13.00 -6.30
CA GLY A 136 -21.61 -11.72 -5.56
C GLY A 136 -22.33 -10.55 -6.22
N GLN A 137 -23.11 -10.79 -7.28
CA GLN A 137 -23.79 -9.74 -8.04
C GLN A 137 -25.16 -9.41 -7.44
N VAL A 138 -25.50 -8.13 -7.35
CA VAL A 138 -26.83 -7.67 -6.91
C VAL A 138 -27.93 -8.20 -7.85
N LYS A 139 -27.65 -8.21 -9.17
CA LYS A 139 -28.52 -8.82 -10.18
C LYS A 139 -27.86 -10.10 -10.66
N SER A 140 -28.53 -11.23 -10.46
CA SER A 140 -28.08 -12.53 -10.97
C SER A 140 -28.41 -12.69 -12.45
N PHE A 141 -27.67 -13.58 -13.11
CA PHE A 141 -28.04 -14.06 -14.43
C PHE A 141 -29.40 -14.80 -14.34
N PRO A 142 -30.34 -14.59 -15.28
CA PRO A 142 -30.22 -13.91 -16.58
C PRO A 142 -30.59 -12.41 -16.58
N THR A 143 -31.03 -11.85 -15.46
CA THR A 143 -31.52 -10.45 -15.41
C THR A 143 -30.43 -9.39 -15.57
N ASN A 144 -29.17 -9.75 -15.32
CA ASN A 144 -28.03 -8.87 -15.50
C ASN A 144 -27.59 -8.84 -16.97
N CYS A 145 -27.88 -7.73 -17.67
CA CYS A 145 -27.52 -7.55 -19.08
C CYS A 145 -26.00 -7.63 -19.32
N LEU A 146 -25.17 -7.18 -18.37
CA LEU A 146 -23.71 -7.23 -18.52
C LEU A 146 -23.20 -8.67 -18.41
N SER A 147 -23.73 -9.45 -17.46
CA SER A 147 -23.40 -10.87 -17.37
C SER A 147 -23.93 -11.64 -18.59
N LEU A 148 -25.13 -11.29 -19.06
CA LEU A 148 -25.73 -11.91 -20.25
C LEU A 148 -24.89 -11.67 -21.51
N MET A 149 -24.44 -10.43 -21.77
CA MET A 149 -23.59 -10.11 -22.92
C MET A 149 -22.23 -10.83 -22.92
N THR A 150 -21.61 -10.97 -21.74
CA THR A 150 -20.31 -11.63 -21.60
C THR A 150 -20.41 -13.16 -21.67
N ILE A 151 -21.45 -13.76 -21.08
CA ILE A 151 -21.68 -15.21 -21.10
C ILE A 151 -22.15 -15.67 -22.50
N SER A 152 -23.02 -14.90 -23.16
CA SER A 152 -23.51 -15.22 -24.51
C SER A 152 -22.48 -14.98 -25.61
N GLY A 153 -21.35 -14.34 -25.31
CA GLY A 153 -20.33 -13.98 -26.29
C GLY A 153 -20.73 -12.83 -27.22
N ALA A 154 -21.85 -12.14 -26.96
CA ALA A 154 -22.31 -11.03 -27.80
C ALA A 154 -21.29 -9.87 -27.83
N LYS A 155 -20.86 -9.39 -26.65
CA LYS A 155 -19.81 -8.36 -26.54
C LYS A 155 -19.22 -8.31 -25.14
N GLY A 156 -17.89 -8.19 -25.08
CA GLY A 156 -17.13 -8.12 -23.84
C GLY A 156 -16.68 -9.51 -23.37
N SER A 157 -15.79 -9.50 -22.38
CA SER A 157 -15.23 -10.72 -21.78
C SER A 157 -15.45 -10.74 -20.27
N LEU A 158 -15.18 -11.87 -19.63
CA LEU A 158 -15.17 -11.97 -18.16
C LEU A 158 -14.16 -10.98 -17.53
N VAL A 159 -13.06 -10.67 -18.23
CA VAL A 159 -12.07 -9.66 -17.79
C VAL A 159 -12.68 -8.27 -17.77
N ASN A 160 -13.45 -7.90 -18.80
CA ASN A 160 -14.13 -6.60 -18.83
C ASN A 160 -15.14 -6.51 -17.68
N PHE A 161 -15.87 -7.61 -17.43
CA PHE A 161 -16.85 -7.65 -16.35
C PHE A 161 -16.20 -7.56 -14.97
N SER A 162 -15.07 -8.23 -14.76
CA SER A 162 -14.32 -8.17 -13.51
C SER A 162 -13.69 -6.81 -13.26
N GLN A 163 -13.16 -6.13 -14.29
CA GLN A 163 -12.61 -4.78 -14.14
C GLN A 163 -13.68 -3.73 -13.81
N ILE A 164 -14.88 -3.89 -14.35
CA ILE A 164 -16.02 -3.01 -14.02
C ILE A 164 -16.49 -3.25 -12.58
N SER A 165 -16.61 -4.52 -12.18
CA SER A 165 -17.34 -4.90 -10.96
C SER A 165 -16.46 -5.17 -9.74
N CYS A 166 -15.21 -5.61 -9.92
CA CYS A 166 -14.34 -6.10 -8.86
C CYS A 166 -13.13 -5.19 -8.65
N LEU A 167 -12.15 -5.22 -9.57
CA LEU A 167 -10.91 -4.43 -9.53
C LEU A 167 -10.20 -4.45 -10.89
N LEU A 168 -9.39 -3.43 -11.17
CA LEU A 168 -8.59 -3.38 -12.41
C LEU A 168 -7.38 -4.31 -12.37
N GLY A 169 -6.72 -4.42 -11.23
CA GLY A 169 -5.56 -5.30 -11.02
C GLY A 169 -4.22 -4.60 -11.24
N GLN A 170 -3.16 -5.39 -11.35
CA GLN A 170 -1.81 -4.89 -11.57
C GLN A 170 -1.68 -4.28 -12.97
N GLN A 171 -1.29 -3.00 -13.04
CA GLN A 171 -0.92 -2.36 -14.30
C GLN A 171 0.54 -2.71 -14.62
N GLU A 172 0.75 -3.27 -15.80
CA GLU A 172 2.07 -3.60 -16.33
C GLU A 172 2.37 -2.68 -17.51
N LEU A 173 3.62 -2.22 -17.58
CA LEU A 173 4.17 -1.38 -18.63
C LEU A 173 5.43 -2.04 -19.19
N GLU A 174 5.48 -2.31 -20.49
CA GLU A 174 6.59 -3.00 -21.18
C GLU A 174 7.00 -4.34 -20.51
N GLY A 175 6.01 -5.08 -19.99
CA GLY A 175 6.22 -6.33 -19.25
C GLY A 175 6.86 -6.15 -17.86
N ARG A 176 6.90 -4.92 -17.35
CA ARG A 176 7.36 -4.57 -16.00
C ARG A 176 6.25 -3.87 -15.23
N ARG A 177 6.47 -3.58 -13.95
CA ARG A 177 5.56 -2.72 -13.18
C ARG A 177 5.81 -1.25 -13.53
N VAL A 178 5.01 -0.36 -12.94
CA VAL A 178 5.12 1.08 -13.13
C VAL A 178 6.57 1.58 -12.93
N PRO A 179 7.13 2.33 -13.89
CA PRO A 179 8.51 2.79 -13.81
C PRO A 179 8.71 3.78 -12.67
N ARG A 180 9.90 3.76 -12.08
CA ARG A 180 10.32 4.72 -11.06
C ARG A 180 11.16 5.83 -11.70
N MET A 181 10.95 7.06 -11.24
CA MET A 181 11.75 8.23 -11.59
C MET A 181 13.16 8.12 -11.00
N ALA A 182 14.10 8.97 -11.43
CA ALA A 182 15.46 9.04 -10.87
C ALA A 182 15.49 9.29 -9.34
N SER A 183 14.43 9.91 -8.81
CA SER A 183 14.21 10.10 -7.37
C SER A 183 13.77 8.83 -6.62
N GLY A 184 13.56 7.71 -7.32
CA GLY A 184 13.04 6.45 -6.77
C GLY A 184 11.53 6.43 -6.53
N LYS A 185 10.81 7.50 -6.90
CA LYS A 185 9.35 7.62 -6.78
C LYS A 185 8.64 7.15 -8.05
N THR A 186 7.48 6.54 -7.92
CA THR A 186 6.58 6.24 -9.06
C THR A 186 5.68 7.43 -9.40
N LEU A 187 5.17 8.14 -8.39
CA LEU A 187 4.50 9.44 -8.53
C LEU A 187 4.99 10.42 -7.45
N PRO A 188 4.86 11.75 -7.67
CA PRO A 188 5.26 12.75 -6.69
C PRO A 188 4.61 12.59 -5.31
N CYS A 189 3.36 12.10 -5.28
CA CYS A 189 2.58 11.84 -4.08
C CYS A 189 3.02 10.60 -3.30
N PHE A 190 3.78 9.69 -3.94
CA PHE A 190 4.36 8.54 -3.28
C PHE A 190 5.74 8.87 -2.72
N ALA A 191 6.06 8.16 -1.66
CA ALA A 191 7.33 8.33 -0.99
C ALA A 191 8.44 7.57 -1.78
N PRO A 192 9.70 8.02 -1.76
CA PRO A 192 10.77 7.34 -2.50
C PRO A 192 10.91 5.88 -2.09
N TYR A 193 11.08 4.98 -3.06
CA TYR A 193 11.24 3.54 -2.87
C TYR A 193 10.11 2.88 -2.06
N ASP A 194 8.90 3.43 -2.11
CA ASP A 194 7.74 2.76 -1.54
C ASP A 194 7.52 1.39 -2.21
N ALA A 195 7.27 0.39 -1.38
CA ALA A 195 7.06 -1.01 -1.77
C ALA A 195 5.58 -1.38 -1.72
N GLY A 196 4.68 -0.45 -1.35
CA GLY A 196 3.25 -0.70 -1.31
C GLY A 196 2.70 -1.06 -2.69
N ALA A 197 1.79 -2.04 -2.74
CA ALA A 197 1.18 -2.52 -3.98
C ALA A 197 0.61 -1.38 -4.85
N ARG A 198 -0.10 -0.43 -4.21
CA ARG A 198 -0.67 0.76 -4.87
C ARG A 198 0.40 1.69 -5.45
N SER A 199 1.48 1.94 -4.71
CA SER A 199 2.59 2.77 -5.20
C SER A 199 3.29 2.16 -6.42
N CYS A 200 3.17 0.84 -6.60
CA CYS A 200 3.77 0.09 -7.70
C CYS A 200 2.74 -0.34 -8.76
N GLY A 201 1.60 0.36 -8.86
CA GLY A 201 0.65 0.19 -9.97
C GLY A 201 -0.43 -0.88 -9.79
N PHE A 202 -0.61 -1.43 -8.58
CA PHE A 202 -1.77 -2.27 -8.30
C PHE A 202 -3.01 -1.42 -8.06
N VAL A 203 -4.03 -1.57 -8.90
CA VAL A 203 -5.29 -0.84 -8.82
C VAL A 203 -6.36 -1.75 -8.21
N GLY A 204 -6.66 -1.51 -6.94
CA GLY A 204 -7.70 -2.23 -6.20
C GLY A 204 -9.09 -1.63 -6.40
N ASP A 205 -9.19 -0.40 -6.89
CA ASP A 205 -10.46 0.21 -7.25
C ASP A 205 -11.01 -0.36 -8.57
N ARG A 206 -12.29 -0.13 -8.83
CA ARG A 206 -13.04 -0.65 -9.98
C ARG A 206 -13.72 0.48 -10.76
N PHE A 207 -14.03 0.25 -12.04
CA PHE A 207 -14.68 1.30 -12.83
C PHE A 207 -16.05 1.70 -12.29
N LEU A 208 -16.80 0.78 -11.68
CA LEU A 208 -18.11 1.08 -11.10
C LEU A 208 -18.07 2.12 -9.98
N SER A 209 -17.03 2.12 -9.13
CA SER A 209 -16.87 3.09 -8.03
C SER A 209 -15.98 4.28 -8.40
N GLY A 210 -15.36 4.25 -9.58
CA GLY A 210 -14.33 5.20 -9.98
C GLY A 210 -12.94 4.85 -9.44
N LEU A 211 -11.94 5.49 -10.04
CA LEU A 211 -10.52 5.32 -9.72
C LEU A 211 -9.99 6.54 -8.98
N ARG A 212 -9.14 6.33 -7.98
CA ARG A 212 -8.40 7.44 -7.35
C ARG A 212 -7.42 8.07 -8.33
N PRO A 213 -7.06 9.36 -8.15
CA PRO A 213 -6.19 10.07 -9.09
C PRO A 213 -4.83 9.39 -9.36
N GLN A 214 -4.23 8.74 -8.35
CA GLN A 214 -2.96 8.02 -8.52
C GLN A 214 -3.12 6.79 -9.41
N GLU A 215 -4.20 6.04 -9.21
CA GLU A 215 -4.51 4.80 -9.91
C GLU A 215 -4.99 5.07 -11.34
N TYR A 216 -5.78 6.14 -11.51
CA TYR A 216 -6.17 6.66 -12.80
C TYR A 216 -4.96 6.98 -13.68
N TYR A 217 -3.94 7.64 -13.12
CA TYR A 217 -2.73 7.98 -13.87
C TYR A 217 -1.97 6.73 -14.36
N PHE A 218 -1.81 5.72 -13.50
CA PHE A 218 -1.19 4.44 -13.89
C PHE A 218 -2.02 3.70 -14.94
N HIS A 219 -3.35 3.75 -14.84
CA HIS A 219 -4.23 3.15 -15.83
C HIS A 219 -4.10 3.84 -17.20
N CYS A 220 -4.01 5.19 -17.23
CA CYS A 220 -3.77 5.93 -18.47
C CYS A 220 -2.42 5.59 -19.11
N MET A 221 -1.38 5.32 -18.31
CA MET A 221 -0.09 4.87 -18.85
C MET A 221 -0.25 3.54 -19.59
N ALA A 222 -0.90 2.55 -18.97
CA ALA A 222 -1.12 1.24 -19.59
C ALA A 222 -2.00 1.32 -20.83
N GLY A 223 -3.05 2.16 -20.80
CA GLY A 223 -3.90 2.42 -21.95
C GLY A 223 -3.14 3.04 -23.13
N ARG A 224 -2.22 3.98 -22.86
CA ARG A 224 -1.40 4.61 -23.91
C ARG A 224 -0.45 3.62 -24.57
N GLU A 225 0.15 2.72 -23.80
CA GLU A 225 1.03 1.69 -24.35
C GLU A 225 0.32 0.80 -25.37
N GLY A 226 -0.90 0.35 -25.06
CA GLY A 226 -1.70 -0.47 -25.99
C GLY A 226 -1.99 0.24 -27.33
N LEU A 227 -2.22 1.57 -27.29
CA LEU A 227 -2.41 2.36 -28.51
C LEU A 227 -1.12 2.51 -29.32
N ILE A 228 0.01 2.72 -28.64
CA ILE A 228 1.33 2.81 -29.30
C ILE A 228 1.68 1.48 -29.97
N ASP A 229 1.50 0.36 -29.27
CA ASP A 229 1.79 -0.99 -29.80
C ASP A 229 0.93 -1.31 -31.04
N THR A 230 -0.35 -0.95 -31.01
CA THR A 230 -1.23 -1.08 -32.19
C THR A 230 -0.71 -0.29 -33.39
N THR A 231 -0.27 0.94 -33.16
CA THR A 231 0.29 1.81 -34.21
C THR A 231 1.57 1.22 -34.81
N VAL A 232 2.44 0.64 -33.98
CA VAL A 232 3.69 0.01 -34.45
C VAL A 232 3.43 -1.33 -35.17
N LYS A 233 2.46 -2.11 -34.73
CA LYS A 233 2.11 -3.39 -35.38
C LYS A 233 1.47 -3.20 -36.75
N THR A 234 0.61 -2.20 -36.88
CA THR A 234 -0.05 -1.88 -38.17
C THR A 234 0.96 -1.47 -39.24
N SER A 235 1.97 -0.66 -38.89
CA SER A 235 3.01 -0.27 -39.86
C SER A 235 3.83 -1.46 -40.36
N ARG A 236 4.20 -2.40 -39.48
CA ARG A 236 4.94 -3.61 -39.86
C ARG A 236 4.10 -4.56 -40.72
N SER A 237 2.82 -4.73 -40.41
CA SER A 237 1.90 -5.55 -41.22
C SER A 237 1.69 -4.97 -42.61
N GLY A 238 1.52 -3.65 -42.72
CA GLY A 238 1.38 -2.98 -44.00
C GLY A 238 2.67 -3.01 -44.84
N TYR A 239 3.84 -2.95 -44.18
CA TYR A 239 5.12 -3.11 -44.86
C TYR A 239 5.36 -4.55 -45.35
N LEU A 240 5.01 -5.56 -44.55
CA LEU A 240 5.16 -6.98 -44.93
C LEU A 240 4.28 -7.38 -46.12
N GLN A 241 3.18 -6.65 -46.34
CA GLN A 241 2.26 -6.88 -47.45
C GLN A 241 2.75 -6.26 -48.78
N ARG A 242 3.70 -5.32 -48.75
CA ARG A 242 4.30 -4.69 -49.94
C ARG A 242 5.55 -5.45 -50.40
#